data_AF-A0AA39J1D3-F1
#
_entry.id   AF-A0AA39J1D3-F1
#
_cell.length_a   1.000
_cell.length_b   1.000
_cell.length_c   1.000
_cell.angle_alpha   90.00
_cell.angle_beta   90.00
_cell.angle_gamma   90.00
#
_symmetry.space_group_name_H-M   'P 1'
#
loop_
_entity.id
_entity.type
_entity.pdbx_description
1 polymer ?
#
loop_
_entity_poly.entity_id
_entity_poly.type
_entity_poly.pdbx_seq_one_letter_code
_entity_poly.pdbx_strand_id
1 'polypeptide(L)'
;MPDDSVIDYDEYLSLPEVTISAFTETGIGESSIIIPLQRVFTSRKPVISSHLADTPCATLGTQGLLDKLNTTLGTSYRLYSLDNPFLSSFLDDCITNGYNFGMAYSCFCRIWYTNNWSTIQDKLCRQEKWDREKRQKALVGNWIVSVWLQP
;
A
#
# COMPACT_ATOMS: atom_id res chain seq x y z
N MET A 1 -20.36 11.36 11.62
CA MET A 1 -21.09 11.00 10.39
C MET A 1 -20.48 9.69 9.92
N PRO A 2 -21.11 8.53 10.20
CA PRO A 2 -20.53 7.26 9.86
C PRO A 2 -20.98 6.85 8.46
N ASP A 3 -20.02 6.78 7.55
CA ASP A 3 -19.96 5.73 6.52
C ASP A 3 -18.47 5.46 6.35
N ASP A 4 -17.91 4.85 7.39
CA ASP A 4 -16.65 4.14 7.27
C ASP A 4 -16.91 3.10 6.19
N SER A 5 -16.38 3.33 4.99
CA SER A 5 -16.19 2.29 4.01
C SER A 5 -15.32 1.24 4.68
N VAL A 6 -15.98 0.30 5.36
CA VAL A 6 -15.42 -0.95 5.83
C VAL A 6 -14.78 -1.53 4.57
N ILE A 7 -13.45 -1.49 4.50
CA ILE A 7 -12.75 -2.41 3.62
C ILE A 7 -13.25 -3.76 4.12
N ASP A 8 -14.08 -4.42 3.32
CA ASP A 8 -14.68 -5.66 3.71
C ASP A 8 -13.53 -6.64 3.94
N TYR A 9 -13.26 -6.96 5.21
CA TYR A 9 -12.16 -7.83 5.60
C TYR A 9 -12.28 -9.21 4.93
N ASP A 10 -13.45 -9.55 4.39
CA ASP A 10 -13.72 -10.76 3.63
C ASP A 10 -12.95 -10.84 2.30
N GLU A 11 -12.64 -9.72 1.63
CA GLU A 11 -12.00 -9.80 0.30
C GLU A 11 -10.57 -10.36 0.38
N TYR A 12 -9.84 -10.04 1.44
CA TYR A 12 -8.50 -10.60 1.67
C TYR A 12 -8.51 -12.08 2.06
N LEU A 13 -9.63 -12.63 2.54
CA LEU A 13 -9.70 -14.07 2.86
C LEU A 13 -9.59 -14.94 1.61
N SER A 14 -9.97 -14.40 0.45
CA SER A 14 -9.92 -15.09 -0.85
C SER A 14 -8.51 -15.18 -1.45
N LEU A 15 -7.57 -14.34 -0.98
CA LEU A 15 -6.20 -14.31 -1.47
C LEU A 15 -5.36 -15.48 -0.92
N PRO A 16 -4.33 -15.92 -1.68
CA PRO A 16 -3.38 -16.90 -1.19
C PRO A 16 -2.61 -16.34 0.01
N GLU A 17 -2.25 -17.23 0.94
CA GLU A 17 -1.39 -16.88 2.06
C GLU A 17 0.04 -16.63 1.58
N VAL A 18 0.61 -15.50 2.01
CA VAL A 18 1.96 -15.07 1.68
C VAL A 18 2.80 -15.07 2.95
N THR A 19 4.07 -15.49 2.83
CA THR A 19 5.05 -15.45 3.91
C THR A 19 6.23 -14.57 3.51
N ILE A 20 6.64 -13.69 4.43
CA ILE A 20 7.87 -12.91 4.34
C ILE A 20 8.72 -13.22 5.57
N SER A 21 10.03 -13.44 5.38
CA SER A 21 10.94 -13.71 6.50
C SER A 21 12.04 -12.65 6.60
N ALA A 22 12.57 -12.49 7.81
CA ALA A 22 13.69 -11.59 8.06
C ALA A 22 14.91 -11.97 7.20
N PHE A 23 15.15 -13.26 7.00
CA PHE A 23 16.26 -13.72 6.18
C PHE A 23 16.10 -13.31 4.72
N THR A 24 14.91 -13.46 4.14
CA THR A 24 14.68 -13.05 2.74
C THR A 24 14.73 -11.53 2.56
N GLU A 25 14.30 -10.78 3.57
CA GLU A 25 14.22 -9.31 3.49
C GLU A 25 15.55 -8.62 3.82
N THR A 26 16.33 -9.18 4.74
CA THR A 26 17.51 -8.51 5.31
C THR A 26 18.79 -9.33 5.29
N GLY A 27 18.71 -10.63 4.96
CA GLY A 27 19.82 -11.58 5.07
C GLY A 27 20.13 -12.01 6.51
N ILE A 28 19.44 -11.47 7.51
CA ILE A 28 19.64 -11.80 8.92
C ILE A 28 18.83 -13.04 9.27
N GLY A 29 19.51 -14.06 9.82
CA GLY A 29 18.84 -15.28 10.26
C GLY A 29 17.80 -15.01 11.34
N GLU A 30 16.63 -15.65 11.25
CA GLU A 30 15.48 -15.40 12.11
C GLU A 30 15.80 -15.60 13.60
N SER A 31 16.68 -16.55 13.93
CA SER A 31 17.13 -16.80 15.31
C SER A 31 17.87 -15.62 15.95
N SER A 32 18.45 -14.74 15.13
CA SER A 32 19.19 -13.56 15.58
C SER A 32 18.28 -12.35 15.84
N ILE A 33 17.04 -12.37 15.35
CA ILE A 33 16.05 -11.33 15.58
C ILE A 33 15.45 -11.53 16.99
N ILE A 34 15.58 -10.52 17.85
CA ILE A 34 15.07 -10.57 19.24
C ILE A 34 13.54 -10.62 19.27
N ILE A 35 12.87 -9.90 18.37
CA ILE A 35 11.42 -9.74 18.35
C ILE A 35 10.79 -10.84 17.48
N PRO A 36 10.07 -11.83 18.05
CA PRO A 36 9.58 -12.98 17.29
C PRO A 36 8.68 -12.60 16.12
N LEU A 37 7.84 -11.57 16.28
CA LEU A 37 6.94 -11.09 15.24
C LEU A 37 7.64 -10.44 14.03
N GLN A 38 8.94 -10.13 14.14
CA GLN A 38 9.74 -9.62 13.03
C GLN A 38 10.50 -10.73 12.30
N ARG A 39 10.48 -11.97 12.79
CA ARG A 39 11.19 -13.10 12.19
C ARG A 39 10.53 -13.56 10.91
N VAL A 40 9.22 -13.78 11.01
CA VAL A 40 8.39 -14.30 9.93
C VAL A 40 7.03 -13.66 10.08
N PHE A 41 6.51 -13.16 8.96
CA PHE A 41 5.14 -12.69 8.85
C PHE A 41 4.42 -13.56 7.82
N THR A 42 3.33 -14.18 8.23
CA THR A 42 2.48 -15.00 7.36
C THR A 42 1.05 -14.49 7.45
N SER A 43 0.46 -14.14 6.31
CA SER A 43 -0.92 -13.68 6.25
C SER A 43 -1.51 -13.85 4.85
N ARG A 44 -2.83 -13.91 4.77
CA ARG A 44 -3.58 -13.72 3.51
C ARG A 44 -3.75 -12.26 3.13
N LYS A 45 -3.49 -11.33 4.05
CA LYS A 45 -3.37 -9.93 3.67
C LYS A 45 -2.21 -9.83 2.68
N PRO A 46 -2.41 -9.17 1.54
CA PRO A 46 -1.37 -9.02 0.57
C PRO A 46 -0.24 -8.23 1.24
N VAL A 47 0.98 -8.73 1.12
CA VAL A 47 2.18 -8.05 1.61
C VAL A 47 3.20 -8.05 0.49
N ILE A 48 3.97 -6.97 0.44
CA ILE A 48 5.02 -6.75 -0.54
C ILE A 48 6.38 -6.86 0.16
N SER A 49 7.39 -7.39 -0.54
CA SER A 49 8.76 -7.34 -0.05
C SER A 49 9.28 -5.91 -0.04
N SER A 50 10.26 -5.63 0.82
CA SER A 50 11.00 -4.37 0.87
C SER A 50 11.58 -4.00 -0.49
N HIS A 51 12.24 -4.96 -1.16
CA HIS A 51 12.79 -4.74 -2.49
C HIS A 51 11.72 -4.27 -3.50
N LEU A 52 10.54 -4.90 -3.48
CA LEU A 52 9.45 -4.45 -4.36
C LEU A 52 8.95 -3.08 -3.93
N ALA A 53 8.73 -2.86 -2.64
CA ALA A 53 8.26 -1.57 -2.10
C ALA A 53 9.18 -0.40 -2.47
N ASP A 54 10.49 -0.62 -2.44
CA ASP A 54 11.50 0.39 -2.74
C ASP A 54 11.74 0.60 -4.25
N THR A 55 11.12 -0.22 -5.11
CA THR A 55 11.21 -0.06 -6.55
C THR A 55 10.52 1.23 -6.99
N PRO A 56 11.20 2.19 -7.65
CA PRO A 56 10.57 3.41 -8.14
C PRO A 56 9.49 3.10 -9.18
N CYS A 57 8.32 3.76 -9.11
CA CYS A 57 7.25 3.52 -10.09
C CYS A 57 7.71 3.81 -11.54
N ALA A 58 8.58 4.81 -11.70
CA ALA A 58 9.16 5.18 -13.00
C ALA A 58 9.93 4.03 -13.68
N THR A 59 10.51 3.09 -12.92
CA THR A 59 11.22 1.94 -13.52
C THR A 59 10.27 0.84 -14.00
N LEU A 60 9.03 0.81 -13.48
CA LEU A 60 8.01 -0.15 -13.85
C LEU A 60 7.16 0.35 -15.04
N GLY A 61 6.97 1.68 -15.13
CA GLY A 61 6.01 2.28 -16.05
C GLY A 61 4.55 1.97 -15.68
N THR A 62 3.60 2.60 -16.35
CA THR A 62 2.17 2.54 -16.00
C THR A 62 1.63 1.11 -16.04
N GLN A 63 1.95 0.37 -17.10
CA GLN A 63 1.51 -1.03 -17.24
C GLN A 63 2.19 -1.95 -16.22
N GLY A 64 3.51 -1.83 -16.02
CA GLY A 64 4.24 -2.66 -15.06
C GLY A 64 3.79 -2.42 -13.62
N LEU A 65 3.45 -1.17 -13.29
CA LEU A 65 2.87 -0.82 -11.99
C LEU A 65 1.51 -1.51 -11.80
N LEU A 66 0.62 -1.43 -12.80
CA LEU A 66 -0.67 -2.12 -12.75
C LEU A 66 -0.52 -3.63 -12.62
N ASP A 67 0.37 -4.24 -13.39
CA ASP A 67 0.59 -5.70 -13.38
C ASP A 67 1.06 -6.18 -12.00
N LYS A 68 1.97 -5.43 -11.36
CA LYS A 68 2.42 -5.70 -10.00
C LYS A 68 1.29 -5.56 -8.99
N LEU A 69 0.48 -4.49 -9.07
CA LEU A 69 -0.65 -4.28 -8.19
C LEU A 69 -1.71 -5.40 -8.35
N ASN A 70 -2.06 -5.74 -9.58
CA ASN A 70 -2.98 -6.84 -9.90
C ASN A 70 -2.48 -8.17 -9.33
N THR A 71 -1.18 -8.46 -9.49
CA THR A 71 -0.56 -9.67 -8.94
C THR A 71 -0.63 -9.69 -7.42
N THR A 72 -0.25 -8.59 -6.77
CA THR A 72 -0.24 -8.49 -5.30
C THR A 72 -1.64 -8.54 -4.71
N LEU A 73 -2.63 -7.92 -5.36
CA LEU A 73 -3.99 -7.76 -4.84
C LEU A 73 -4.99 -8.79 -5.41
N GLY A 74 -4.51 -9.73 -6.23
CA GLY A 74 -5.31 -10.82 -6.79
C GLY A 74 -6.38 -10.37 -7.78
N THR A 75 -6.14 -9.28 -8.52
CA THR A 75 -7.10 -8.71 -9.48
C THR A 75 -6.57 -8.77 -10.92
N SER A 76 -7.43 -8.40 -11.88
CA SER A 76 -7.11 -8.39 -13.31
C SER A 76 -7.60 -7.10 -13.99
N TYR A 77 -7.48 -5.97 -13.29
CA TYR A 77 -7.86 -4.67 -13.84
C TYR A 77 -7.04 -4.34 -15.09
N ARG A 78 -7.65 -3.58 -15.98
CA ARG A 78 -7.06 -3.17 -17.26
C ARG A 78 -6.99 -1.64 -17.33
N LEU A 79 -5.92 -1.12 -17.92
CA LEU A 79 -5.83 0.31 -18.23
C LEU A 79 -6.96 0.70 -19.17
N TYR A 80 -7.45 1.93 -19.01
CA TYR A 80 -8.48 2.53 -19.87
C TYR A 80 -9.80 1.74 -19.95
N SER A 81 -10.10 0.89 -18.95
CA SER A 81 -11.41 0.24 -18.86
C SER A 81 -12.49 1.28 -18.58
N LEU A 82 -13.68 1.10 -19.18
CA LEU A 82 -14.85 1.93 -18.90
C LEU A 82 -15.30 1.85 -17.43
N ASP A 83 -15.04 0.71 -16.78
CA ASP A 83 -15.40 0.51 -15.38
C ASP A 83 -14.51 1.33 -14.44
N ASN A 84 -13.25 1.58 -14.84
CA ASN A 84 -12.22 2.20 -14.01
C ASN A 84 -11.46 3.31 -14.78
N PRO A 85 -12.14 4.37 -15.26
CA PRO A 85 -11.55 5.35 -16.18
C PRO A 85 -10.40 6.16 -15.56
N PHE A 86 -10.36 6.29 -14.23
CA PHE A 86 -9.37 7.07 -13.50
C PHE A 86 -8.09 6.29 -13.15
N LEU A 87 -8.10 4.96 -13.31
CA LEU A 87 -6.98 4.11 -12.89
C LEU A 87 -5.68 4.48 -13.61
N SER A 88 -5.74 4.71 -14.93
CA SER A 88 -4.53 5.07 -15.70
C SER A 88 -3.94 6.39 -15.24
N SER A 89 -4.77 7.44 -15.14
CA SER A 89 -4.32 8.76 -14.69
C SER A 89 -3.67 8.70 -13.32
N PHE A 90 -4.22 7.90 -12.41
CA PHE A 90 -3.67 7.77 -11.07
C PHE A 90 -2.31 7.06 -11.06
N LEU A 91 -2.14 6.02 -11.87
CA LEU A 91 -0.86 5.32 -12.00
C LEU A 91 0.21 6.25 -12.62
N ASP A 92 -0.19 7.07 -13.59
CA ASP A 92 0.68 8.09 -14.20
C ASP A 92 1.07 9.18 -13.19
N ASP A 93 0.15 9.57 -12.30
CA ASP A 93 0.42 10.50 -11.20
C ASP A 93 1.46 9.92 -10.23
N CYS A 94 1.39 8.63 -9.88
CA CYS A 94 2.41 7.99 -9.04
C CYS A 94 3.81 8.07 -9.67
N ILE A 95 3.91 7.86 -10.99
CA ILE A 95 5.17 7.95 -11.71
C ILE A 95 5.68 9.39 -11.72
N THR A 96 4.80 10.34 -12.07
CA THR A 96 5.14 11.76 -12.19
C THR A 96 5.58 12.36 -10.86
N ASN A 97 4.97 11.95 -9.76
CA ASN A 97 5.31 12.39 -8.41
C ASN A 97 6.50 11.63 -7.79
N GLY A 98 7.14 10.72 -8.54
CA GLY A 98 8.34 10.00 -8.08
C GLY A 98 8.06 8.99 -6.96
N TYR A 99 6.85 8.44 -6.89
CA TYR A 99 6.51 7.45 -5.87
C TYR A 99 7.31 6.16 -6.09
N ASN A 100 7.65 5.48 -5.00
CA ASN A 100 8.03 4.07 -5.07
C ASN A 100 6.77 3.17 -5.06
N PHE A 101 6.96 1.88 -5.36
CA PHE A 101 5.85 0.94 -5.41
C PHE A 101 5.13 0.81 -4.07
N GLY A 102 5.85 0.88 -2.95
CA GLY A 102 5.27 0.80 -1.61
C GLY A 102 4.32 1.96 -1.32
N MET A 103 4.68 3.18 -1.72
CA MET A 103 3.81 4.35 -1.64
C MET A 103 2.56 4.18 -2.51
N ALA A 104 2.72 3.78 -3.77
CA ALA A 104 1.59 3.52 -4.66
C ALA A 104 0.67 2.42 -4.08
N TYR A 105 1.24 1.29 -3.70
CA TYR A 105 0.54 0.16 -3.07
C TYR A 105 -0.24 0.59 -1.83
N SER A 106 0.36 1.38 -0.94
CA SER A 106 -0.32 1.86 0.28
C SER A 106 -1.55 2.72 -0.02
N CYS A 107 -1.49 3.53 -1.08
CA CYS A 107 -2.64 4.32 -1.55
C CYS A 107 -3.72 3.39 -2.08
N PHE A 108 -3.33 2.45 -2.93
CA PHE A 108 -4.25 1.55 -3.62
C PHE A 108 -4.92 0.54 -2.71
N CYS A 109 -4.22 -0.07 -1.74
CA CYS A 109 -4.82 -1.04 -0.81
C CYS A 109 -6.08 -0.55 -0.11
N ARG A 110 -6.19 0.75 0.15
CA ARG A 110 -7.33 1.34 0.85
C ARG A 110 -8.58 1.52 -0.02
N ILE A 111 -8.41 1.45 -1.34
CA ILE A 111 -9.43 1.83 -2.32
C ILE A 111 -9.60 0.80 -3.43
N TRP A 112 -8.76 -0.24 -3.46
CA TRP A 112 -8.61 -1.14 -4.61
C TRP A 112 -9.92 -1.84 -4.99
N TYR A 113 -10.73 -2.19 -3.98
CA TYR A 113 -12.00 -2.86 -4.16
C TYR A 113 -13.21 -1.91 -4.07
N THR A 114 -12.98 -0.59 -4.13
CA THR A 114 -14.07 0.38 -4.18
C THR A 114 -14.67 0.43 -5.59
N ASN A 115 -16.00 0.31 -5.67
CA ASN A 115 -16.74 0.41 -6.93
C ASN A 115 -16.86 1.87 -7.46
N ASN A 116 -16.51 2.87 -6.66
CA ASN A 116 -16.67 4.28 -7.01
C ASN A 116 -15.31 4.98 -7.27
N TRP A 117 -14.75 4.77 -8.46
CA TRP A 117 -13.50 5.40 -8.87
C TRP A 117 -13.57 6.93 -9.03
N SER A 118 -14.76 7.50 -9.20
CA SER A 118 -14.93 8.94 -9.45
C SER A 118 -14.57 9.84 -8.27
N THR A 119 -14.57 9.31 -7.05
CA THR A 119 -14.29 10.08 -5.81
C THR A 119 -12.93 9.76 -5.20
N ILE A 120 -12.17 8.88 -5.85
CA ILE A 120 -10.94 8.30 -5.29
C ILE A 120 -9.83 9.33 -5.13
N GLN A 121 -9.58 10.18 -6.13
CA GLN A 121 -8.54 11.21 -6.04
C GLN A 121 -8.78 12.15 -4.84
N ASP A 122 -10.01 12.60 -4.66
CA ASP A 122 -10.39 13.44 -3.52
C ASP A 122 -10.20 12.72 -2.17
N LYS A 123 -10.60 11.43 -2.10
CA LYS A 123 -10.44 10.62 -0.88
C LYS A 123 -8.97 10.46 -0.52
N LEU A 124 -8.12 10.16 -1.50
CA LEU A 124 -6.68 10.00 -1.30
C LEU A 124 -6.00 11.31 -0.90
N CYS A 125 -6.32 12.42 -1.56
CA CYS A 125 -5.80 13.74 -1.22
C CYS A 125 -6.13 14.11 0.24
N ARG A 126 -7.37 13.86 0.67
CA ARG A 126 -7.78 14.07 2.08
C ARG A 126 -7.03 13.18 3.04
N GLN A 127 -6.84 11.89 2.71
CA GLN A 127 -6.11 10.95 3.55
C GLN A 127 -4.64 11.33 3.69
N GLU A 128 -3.98 11.69 2.59
CA GLU A 128 -2.59 12.13 2.60
C GLU A 128 -2.40 13.40 3.43
N LYS A 129 -3.30 14.38 3.27
CA LYS A 129 -3.27 15.60 4.08
C LYS A 129 -3.43 15.29 5.57
N TRP A 130 -4.37 14.43 5.93
CA TRP A 130 -4.62 14.05 7.32
C TRP A 130 -3.44 13.28 7.93
N ASP A 131 -2.85 12.37 7.16
CA ASP A 131 -1.67 11.60 7.55
C ASP A 131 -0.47 12.52 7.78
N ARG A 132 -0.22 13.46 6.87
CA ARG A 132 0.82 14.49 7.01
C ARG A 132 0.61 15.35 8.25
N GLU A 133 -0.61 15.84 8.47
CA GLU A 133 -0.94 16.63 9.67
C GLU A 133 -0.75 15.83 10.97
N LYS A 134 -1.12 14.55 10.98
CA LYS A 134 -0.88 13.66 12.14
C LYS A 134 0.60 13.46 12.39
N ARG A 135 1.40 13.18 11.34
CA ARG A 135 2.86 13.01 11.48
C ARG A 135 3.53 14.29 11.97
N GLN A 136 3.11 15.45 11.48
CA GLN A 136 3.61 16.74 11.98
C GLN A 136 3.26 16.96 13.45
N LYS A 137 2.01 16.70 13.87
CA LYS A 137 1.58 16.86 15.27
C LYS A 137 2.23 15.84 16.22
N ALA A 138 2.65 14.70 15.71
CA ALA A 138 3.34 13.69 16.50
C ALA A 138 4.79 14.05 16.83
N LEU A 139 5.35 15.09 16.18
CA LEU A 139 6.71 15.57 16.42
C LEU A 139 6.69 16.86 17.24
N VAL A 140 7.31 16.84 18.42
CA VAL A 140 7.59 18.05 19.22
C VAL A 140 9.10 18.19 19.34
N GLY A 141 9.67 19.13 18.58
CA GLY A 141 11.12 19.19 18.37
C GLY A 141 11.62 17.91 17.71
N ASN A 142 12.50 17.19 18.41
CA ASN A 142 13.05 15.90 17.95
C ASN A 142 12.38 14.68 18.62
N TRP A 143 11.26 14.88 19.34
CA TRP A 143 10.59 13.82 20.09
C TRP A 143 9.29 13.40 19.41
N ILE A 144 9.10 12.09 19.30
CA ILE A 144 7.81 11.50 18.91
C ILE A 144 6.92 11.46 20.15
N VAL A 145 5.91 12.32 20.23
CA VAL A 145 5.00 12.43 21.38
C VAL A 145 3.74 11.58 21.22
N SER A 146 3.42 11.14 19.99
CA SER A 146 2.26 10.29 19.71
C SER A 146 2.69 8.88 19.32
N VAL A 147 2.74 7.99 20.32
CA VAL A 147 3.15 6.58 20.17
C VAL A 147 2.12 5.75 19.38
N TRP A 148 0.89 6.25 19.22
CA TRP A 148 -0.20 5.54 18.54
C TRP A 148 -0.34 5.86 17.06
N LEU A 149 0.69 6.48 16.44
CA LEU A 149 0.77 6.49 14.99
C LEU A 149 1.00 5.06 14.52
N GLN A 150 -0.03 4.47 13.92
CA GLN A 150 0.16 3.20 13.22
C GLN A 150 1.11 3.43 12.04
N PRO A 151 2.02 2.46 11.76
CA PRO A 151 3.00 2.56 10.67
C PRO A 151 2.37 2.96 9.33
#